data_AF-A0AAD7ZL45-F1
#
_entry.id   AF-A0AAD7ZL45-F1
#
_cell.length_a   1.000
_cell.length_b   1.000
_cell.length_c   1.000
_cell.angle_alpha   90.00
_cell.angle_beta   90.00
_cell.angle_gamma   90.00
#
_symmetry.space_group_name_H-M   'P 1'
#
loop_
_entity.id
_entity.type
_entity.pdbx_description
1 polymer ?
#
loop_
_entity_poly.entity_id
_entity_poly.type
_entity_poly.pdbx_seq_one_letter_code
_entity_poly.pdbx_strand_id
1 'polypeptide(L)'
;MEQWVRMLVFLILMPMVTLTEESSLPLCYWKNKGFTENGFQKVACAKCYAYMHTSNFVPGRKARLVEATLLNVGNITVEANFTLPHRQLIQTFSSESAVDKWTECCIKAAQCCTDMTNNVNIANGSDWCPWTWDGWLCWPQTPPGSTAQRPCPSFIRFGTTEHNCDCKVH
;
A
#
# COMPACT_ATOMS: atom_id res chain seq x y z
N MET A 1 -57.06 4.98 45.20
CA MET A 1 -56.36 4.23 44.14
C MET A 1 -55.70 5.20 43.17
N GLU A 2 -54.77 6.05 43.63
CA GLU A 2 -54.14 7.09 42.78
C GLU A 2 -52.71 7.43 43.26
N GLN A 3 -51.87 6.44 43.53
CA GLN A 3 -50.46 6.72 43.82
C GLN A 3 -49.46 5.70 43.25
N TRP A 4 -49.93 4.55 42.73
CA TRP A 4 -49.03 3.51 42.21
C TRP A 4 -48.73 3.61 40.70
N VAL A 5 -49.53 4.37 39.93
CA VAL A 5 -49.33 4.48 38.47
C VAL A 5 -48.12 5.36 38.11
N ARG A 6 -47.64 6.20 39.04
CA ARG A 6 -46.49 7.10 38.79
C ARG A 6 -45.11 6.43 38.93
N MET A 7 -45.02 5.24 39.54
CA MET A 7 -43.73 4.56 39.73
C MET A 7 -43.32 3.64 38.58
N LEU A 8 -44.23 3.35 37.64
CA LEU A 8 -43.95 2.49 36.47
C LEU A 8 -43.52 3.27 35.22
N VAL A 9 -43.69 4.60 35.20
CA VAL A 9 -43.37 5.42 34.02
C VAL A 9 -41.88 5.81 33.95
N PHE A 10 -41.12 5.66 35.04
CA PHE A 10 -39.71 6.10 35.11
C PHE A 10 -38.65 5.05 34.73
N LEU A 11 -39.04 3.84 34.30
CA LEU A 11 -38.09 2.77 33.95
C LEU A 11 -37.86 2.56 32.45
N ILE A 12 -38.45 3.37 31.57
CA ILE A 12 -38.35 3.19 30.10
C ILE A 12 -37.97 4.48 29.37
N LEU A 13 -36.98 5.22 29.88
CA LEU A 13 -36.37 6.35 29.19
C LEU A 13 -34.84 6.37 29.38
N MET A 14 -34.17 5.22 29.28
CA MET A 14 -32.78 5.26 28.83
C MET A 14 -32.81 5.34 27.31
N PRO A 15 -32.28 6.41 26.68
CA PRO A 15 -32.09 6.38 25.25
C PRO A 15 -31.20 5.16 24.95
N MET A 16 -31.67 4.26 24.08
CA MET A 16 -30.78 3.31 23.45
C MET A 16 -29.70 4.15 22.80
N VAL A 17 -28.52 4.17 23.42
CA VAL A 17 -27.31 4.60 22.75
C VAL A 17 -27.19 3.61 21.61
N THR A 18 -27.62 4.04 20.42
CA THR A 18 -27.34 3.33 19.18
C THR A 18 -25.82 3.24 19.14
N LEU A 19 -25.29 2.04 19.32
CA LEU A 19 -23.89 1.76 19.06
C LEU A 19 -23.63 2.29 17.66
N THR A 20 -22.86 3.38 17.58
CA THR A 20 -22.39 3.92 16.32
C THR A 20 -21.70 2.78 15.61
N GLU A 21 -22.19 2.48 14.41
CA GLU A 21 -21.53 1.62 13.44
C GLU A 21 -20.04 1.96 13.46
N GLU A 22 -19.22 1.01 13.90
CA GLU A 22 -17.78 1.17 13.98
C GLU A 22 -17.30 1.33 12.55
N SER A 23 -17.20 2.59 12.09
CA SER A 23 -16.73 2.93 10.77
C SER A 23 -15.25 2.57 10.72
N SER A 24 -14.97 1.30 10.44
CA SER A 24 -13.62 0.81 10.25
C SER A 24 -12.97 1.69 9.19
N LEU A 25 -11.92 2.42 9.59
CA LEU A 25 -11.20 3.32 8.69
C LEU A 25 -10.83 2.55 7.42
N PRO A 26 -11.00 3.17 6.23
CA PRO A 26 -10.70 2.49 4.97
C PRO A 26 -9.22 2.10 4.93
N LEU A 27 -8.95 0.82 4.69
CA LEU A 27 -7.60 0.25 4.70
C LEU A 27 -7.10 0.02 3.28
N CYS A 28 -5.79 0.15 3.11
CA CYS A 28 -5.07 -0.19 1.90
C CYS A 28 -4.35 -1.52 2.09
N TYR A 29 -4.46 -2.39 1.09
CA TYR A 29 -4.04 -3.77 1.20
C TYR A 29 -2.77 -4.05 0.41
N TRP A 30 -1.76 -4.54 1.11
CA TRP A 30 -0.63 -5.21 0.50
C TRP A 30 -0.83 -6.71 0.66
N LYS A 31 -1.10 -7.42 -0.45
CA LYS A 31 -1.58 -8.80 -0.41
C LYS A 31 -2.79 -8.93 0.54
N ASN A 32 -2.64 -9.67 1.63
CA ASN A 32 -3.66 -9.92 2.64
C ASN A 32 -3.53 -9.03 3.89
N LYS A 33 -2.58 -8.09 3.93
CA LYS A 33 -2.35 -7.24 5.10
C LYS A 33 -2.87 -5.82 4.84
N GLY A 34 -3.79 -5.38 5.69
CA GLY A 34 -4.34 -4.02 5.66
C GLY A 34 -3.47 -3.01 6.42
N PHE A 35 -3.45 -1.78 5.92
CA PHE A 35 -2.69 -0.66 6.48
C PHE A 35 -3.52 0.62 6.38
N THR A 36 -3.28 1.56 7.28
CA THR A 36 -3.71 2.96 7.05
C THR A 36 -2.98 3.52 5.85
N GLU A 37 -3.50 4.57 5.22
CA GLU A 37 -2.88 5.18 4.03
C GLU A 37 -1.40 5.55 4.26
N ASN A 38 -1.09 6.25 5.36
CA ASN A 38 0.29 6.61 5.70
C ASN A 38 1.17 5.37 5.96
N GLY A 39 0.64 4.35 6.63
CA GLY A 39 1.36 3.10 6.87
C GLY A 39 1.64 2.35 5.56
N PHE A 40 0.66 2.33 4.67
CA PHE A 40 0.75 1.70 3.36
C PHE A 40 1.81 2.37 2.49
N GLN A 41 1.82 3.71 2.42
CA GLN A 41 2.80 4.46 1.64
C GLN A 41 4.25 4.14 2.07
N LYS A 42 4.51 4.11 3.38
CA LYS A 42 5.84 3.77 3.93
C LYS A 42 6.27 2.34 3.58
N VAL A 43 5.38 1.37 3.79
CA VAL A 43 5.66 -0.04 3.45
C VAL A 43 5.90 -0.18 1.96
N ALA A 44 5.04 0.43 1.15
CA ALA A 44 5.12 0.32 -0.29
C ALA A 44 6.39 0.94 -0.84
N CYS A 45 6.78 2.12 -0.38
CA CYS A 45 8.02 2.76 -0.79
C CYS A 45 9.27 1.99 -0.38
N ALA A 46 9.29 1.41 0.81
CA ALA A 46 10.42 0.60 1.27
C ALA A 46 10.57 -0.66 0.41
N LYS A 47 9.45 -1.28 0.03
CA LYS A 47 9.42 -2.44 -0.86
C LYS A 47 9.78 -2.08 -2.30
N CYS A 48 9.26 -0.96 -2.83
CA CYS A 48 9.65 -0.41 -4.13
C CYS A 48 11.17 -0.29 -4.23
N TYR A 49 11.81 0.33 -3.22
CA TYR A 49 13.27 0.42 -3.15
C TYR A 49 13.93 -0.97 -3.14
N ALA A 50 13.46 -1.86 -2.26
CA ALA A 50 14.05 -3.19 -2.07
C ALA A 50 13.97 -4.05 -3.35
N TYR A 51 12.89 -3.92 -4.13
CA TYR A 51 12.65 -4.68 -5.35
C TYR A 51 13.37 -4.15 -6.59
N MET A 52 13.86 -2.91 -6.57
CA MET A 52 14.64 -2.39 -7.69
C MET A 52 15.91 -3.21 -7.93
N HIS A 53 16.26 -3.42 -9.20
CA HIS A 53 17.49 -4.10 -9.57
C HIS A 53 18.73 -3.35 -9.07
N THR A 54 19.79 -4.10 -8.71
CA THR A 54 21.03 -3.55 -8.15
C THR A 54 21.72 -2.53 -9.06
N SER A 55 21.51 -2.60 -10.37
CA SER A 55 22.04 -1.62 -11.35
C SER A 55 21.49 -0.20 -11.19
N ASN A 56 20.37 -0.01 -10.50
CA ASN A 56 19.81 1.31 -10.20
C ASN A 56 20.52 1.98 -8.99
N PHE A 57 21.50 1.31 -8.39
CA PHE A 57 22.22 1.79 -7.23
C PHE A 57 23.71 1.94 -7.55
N VAL A 58 24.37 2.87 -6.86
CA VAL A 58 25.83 2.92 -6.83
C VAL A 58 26.34 1.56 -6.31
N PRO A 59 27.38 0.95 -6.92
CA PRO A 59 27.86 -0.37 -6.53
C PRO A 59 28.11 -0.48 -5.01
N GLY A 60 27.51 -1.50 -4.37
CA GLY A 60 27.63 -1.74 -2.94
C GLY A 60 26.86 -0.76 -2.03
N ARG A 61 26.08 0.17 -2.59
CA ARG A 61 25.34 1.19 -1.82
C ARG A 61 23.85 0.92 -1.66
N LYS A 62 23.32 -0.15 -2.27
CA LYS A 62 21.91 -0.53 -2.11
C LYS A 62 21.61 -0.80 -0.64
N ALA A 63 20.62 -0.08 -0.10
CA ALA A 63 20.19 -0.22 1.28
C ALA A 63 19.56 -1.60 1.53
N ARG A 64 19.75 -2.12 2.75
CA ARG A 64 19.10 -3.36 3.18
C ARG A 64 17.76 -3.05 3.82
N LEU A 65 16.70 -3.73 3.39
CA LEU A 65 15.42 -3.71 4.09
C LEU A 65 15.56 -4.47 5.42
N VAL A 66 15.34 -3.78 6.54
CA VAL A 66 15.46 -4.37 7.90
C VAL A 66 14.10 -4.66 8.53
N GLU A 67 13.11 -3.81 8.25
CA GLU A 67 11.72 -3.97 8.67
C GLU A 67 10.77 -3.74 7.48
N ALA A 68 9.46 -3.78 7.69
CA ALA A 68 8.51 -3.55 6.59
C ALA A 68 8.61 -2.14 5.97
N THR A 69 9.08 -1.15 6.74
CA THR A 69 9.11 0.28 6.37
C THR A 69 10.50 0.92 6.39
N LEU A 70 11.51 0.22 6.92
CA LEU A 70 12.81 0.79 7.25
C LEU A 70 13.94 0.23 6.37
N LEU A 71 14.76 1.13 5.85
CA LEU A 71 15.93 0.85 5.02
C LEU A 71 17.20 1.21 5.79
N ASN A 72 18.14 0.28 5.86
CA ASN A 72 19.45 0.51 6.45
C ASN A 72 20.43 0.97 5.35
N VAL A 73 20.88 2.23 5.48
CA VAL A 73 21.85 2.89 4.61
C VAL A 73 23.16 3.07 5.38
N GLY A 74 24.06 2.09 5.27
CA GLY A 74 25.32 2.10 6.01
C GLY A 74 25.09 1.89 7.51
N ASN A 75 25.24 2.94 8.30
CA ASN A 75 25.10 2.90 9.77
C ASN A 75 23.80 3.54 10.26
N ILE A 76 22.93 3.99 9.34
CA ILE A 76 21.69 4.67 9.70
C ILE A 76 20.49 3.91 9.16
N THR A 77 19.37 4.07 9.85
CA THR A 77 18.09 3.55 9.40
C THR A 77 17.20 4.72 8.99
N VAL A 78 16.64 4.63 7.78
CA VAL A 78 15.78 5.66 7.21
C VAL A 78 14.42 5.06 6.85
N GLU A 79 13.39 5.88 7.00
CA GLU A 79 12.07 5.57 6.47
C GLU A 79 12.03 5.88 4.97
N ALA A 80 11.38 5.01 4.20
CA ALA A 80 11.17 5.24 2.77
C ALA A 80 10.00 6.21 2.55
N ASN A 81 10.29 7.51 2.62
CA ASN A 81 9.32 8.58 2.35
C ASN A 81 9.68 9.25 1.01
N PHE A 82 8.79 9.18 0.02
CA PHE A 82 9.05 9.75 -1.30
C PHE A 82 8.75 11.26 -1.38
N THR A 83 7.93 11.81 -0.48
CA THR A 83 7.63 13.25 -0.42
C THR A 83 8.79 14.04 0.15
N LEU A 84 9.47 13.48 1.15
CA LEU A 84 10.66 14.05 1.79
C LEU A 84 11.75 12.98 1.92
N PRO A 85 12.40 12.60 0.80
CA PRO A 85 13.35 11.51 0.82
C PRO A 85 14.64 11.89 1.57
N HIS A 86 15.12 10.97 2.39
CA HIS A 86 16.36 11.17 3.13
C HIS A 86 17.56 11.31 2.18
N ARG A 87 18.41 12.33 2.37
CA ARG A 87 19.55 12.60 1.47
C ARG A 87 20.46 11.38 1.27
N GLN A 88 20.78 10.65 2.35
CA GLN A 88 21.60 9.44 2.27
C GLN A 88 20.93 8.31 1.49
N LEU A 89 19.59 8.22 1.49
CA LEU A 89 18.86 7.26 0.66
C LEU A 89 18.99 7.63 -0.82
N ILE A 90 18.81 8.92 -1.16
CA ILE A 90 18.96 9.41 -2.54
C ILE A 90 20.38 9.15 -3.07
N GLN A 91 21.39 9.34 -2.24
CA GLN A 91 22.79 9.07 -2.58
C GLN A 91 23.12 7.57 -2.80
N THR A 92 22.18 6.66 -2.57
CA THR A 92 22.36 5.25 -2.93
C THR A 92 22.09 4.97 -4.40
N PHE A 93 21.30 5.81 -5.07
CA PHE A 93 20.92 5.61 -6.47
C PHE A 93 22.06 6.00 -7.42
N SER A 94 22.19 5.27 -8.53
CA SER A 94 23.25 5.51 -9.53
C SER A 94 22.96 6.68 -10.47
N SER A 95 21.70 7.13 -10.56
CA SER A 95 21.28 8.23 -11.43
C SER A 95 19.95 8.84 -10.96
N GLU A 96 19.63 10.03 -11.47
CA GLU A 96 18.31 10.65 -11.29
C GLU A 96 17.19 9.76 -11.85
N SER A 97 17.41 9.14 -13.01
CA SER A 97 16.44 8.20 -13.58
C SER A 97 16.13 7.01 -12.64
N ALA A 98 17.11 6.55 -11.85
CA ALA A 98 16.87 5.53 -10.83
C ALA A 98 16.01 6.07 -9.67
N VAL A 99 16.23 7.31 -9.25
CA VAL A 99 15.37 8.00 -8.27
C VAL A 99 13.94 8.14 -8.80
N ASP A 100 13.79 8.51 -10.08
CA ASP A 100 12.49 8.67 -10.72
C ASP A 100 11.71 7.36 -10.74
N LYS A 101 12.36 6.24 -11.12
CA LYS A 101 11.73 4.91 -11.09
C LYS A 101 11.25 4.54 -9.69
N TRP A 102 12.07 4.77 -8.66
CA TRP A 102 11.67 4.51 -7.27
C TRP A 102 10.46 5.36 -6.88
N THR A 103 10.50 6.65 -7.21
CA THR A 103 9.46 7.63 -6.89
C THR A 103 8.16 7.31 -7.62
N GLU A 104 8.24 6.92 -8.89
CA GLU A 104 7.08 6.49 -9.68
C GLU A 104 6.40 5.26 -9.05
N CYS A 105 7.18 4.27 -8.59
CA CYS A 105 6.65 3.11 -7.86
C CYS A 105 5.89 3.53 -6.60
N CYS A 106 6.46 4.42 -5.80
CA CYS A 106 5.84 4.98 -4.61
C CYS A 106 4.51 5.69 -4.91
N ILE A 107 4.50 6.56 -5.92
CA ILE A 107 3.31 7.31 -6.34
C ILE A 107 2.22 6.35 -6.82
N LYS A 108 2.59 5.33 -7.61
CA LYS A 108 1.62 4.33 -8.11
C LYS A 108 1.02 3.49 -7.00
N ALA A 109 1.79 3.15 -5.97
CA ALA A 109 1.26 2.51 -4.79
C ALA A 109 0.29 3.44 -4.03
N ALA A 110 0.66 4.71 -3.81
CA ALA A 110 -0.21 5.68 -3.15
C ALA A 110 -1.54 5.87 -3.91
N GLN A 111 -1.49 5.99 -5.25
CA GLN A 111 -2.68 6.03 -6.11
C GLN A 111 -3.54 4.78 -5.94
N CYS A 112 -2.92 3.60 -5.91
CA CYS A 112 -3.64 2.35 -5.67
C CYS A 112 -4.38 2.36 -4.32
N CYS A 113 -3.75 2.87 -3.27
CA CYS A 113 -4.37 3.01 -1.96
C CYS A 113 -5.57 3.96 -2.01
N THR A 114 -5.46 5.12 -2.66
CA THR A 114 -6.58 6.03 -2.90
C THR A 114 -7.73 5.34 -3.65
N ASP A 115 -7.42 4.55 -4.67
CA ASP A 115 -8.44 3.80 -5.40
C ASP A 115 -9.12 2.75 -4.52
N MET A 116 -8.38 2.04 -3.66
CA MET A 116 -8.96 1.11 -2.68
C MET A 116 -9.92 1.82 -1.74
N THR A 117 -9.52 2.96 -1.18
CA THR A 117 -10.33 3.70 -0.20
C THR A 117 -11.57 4.34 -0.82
N ASN A 118 -11.48 4.75 -2.09
CA ASN A 118 -12.63 5.33 -2.81
C ASN A 118 -13.65 4.27 -3.25
N ASN A 119 -13.25 3.01 -3.37
CA ASN A 119 -14.09 1.91 -3.85
C ASN A 119 -14.50 0.91 -2.75
N VAL A 120 -14.39 1.28 -1.47
CA VAL A 120 -14.75 0.40 -0.33
C VAL A 120 -16.19 -0.10 -0.39
N ASN A 121 -17.10 0.70 -0.94
CA ASN A 121 -18.53 0.38 -1.03
C ASN A 121 -18.88 -0.50 -2.25
N ILE A 122 -17.92 -0.76 -3.14
CA ILE A 122 -18.09 -1.70 -4.25
C ILE A 122 -17.64 -3.08 -3.73
N ALA A 123 -18.43 -3.69 -2.87
CA ALA A 123 -18.19 -5.05 -2.40
C ALA A 123 -18.86 -6.03 -3.36
N ASN A 124 -18.11 -6.55 -4.34
CA ASN A 124 -18.67 -7.43 -5.38
C ASN A 124 -18.97 -8.89 -4.93
N GLY A 125 -19.03 -9.16 -3.62
CA GLY A 125 -19.23 -10.49 -3.04
C GLY A 125 -17.98 -11.01 -2.32
N SER A 126 -18.17 -11.93 -1.38
CA SER A 126 -17.08 -12.49 -0.55
C SER A 126 -16.15 -13.45 -1.30
N ASP A 127 -16.56 -13.89 -2.49
CA ASP A 127 -15.86 -14.83 -3.37
C ASP A 127 -14.93 -14.14 -4.39
N TRP A 128 -14.95 -12.81 -4.44
CA TRP A 128 -14.04 -12.04 -5.29
C TRP A 128 -12.63 -11.95 -4.69
N CYS A 129 -11.63 -11.95 -5.56
CA CYS A 129 -10.28 -11.56 -5.15
C CYS A 129 -10.32 -10.09 -4.71
N PRO A 130 -9.82 -9.74 -3.51
CA PRO A 130 -9.87 -8.38 -3.01
C PRO A 130 -8.94 -7.46 -3.77
N TRP A 131 -9.18 -6.15 -3.67
CA TRP A 131 -8.22 -5.14 -4.10
C TRP A 131 -6.88 -5.34 -3.39
N THR A 132 -5.78 -5.22 -4.11
CA THR A 132 -4.46 -5.39 -3.51
C THR A 132 -3.35 -4.73 -4.32
N TRP A 133 -2.27 -4.37 -3.64
CA TRP A 133 -0.99 -4.03 -4.25
C TRP A 133 -0.02 -5.19 -4.07
N ASP A 134 0.57 -5.65 -5.17
CA ASP A 134 1.44 -6.84 -5.17
C ASP A 134 2.93 -6.51 -4.96
N GLY A 135 3.29 -5.23 -5.09
CA GLY A 135 4.66 -4.76 -5.09
C GLY A 135 5.01 -3.86 -6.27
N TRP A 136 4.27 -3.98 -7.37
CA TRP A 136 4.49 -3.25 -8.62
C TRP A 136 3.20 -2.75 -9.25
N LEU A 137 2.10 -3.46 -9.06
CA LEU A 137 0.83 -3.22 -9.74
C LEU A 137 -0.32 -3.16 -8.75
N CYS A 138 -1.28 -2.31 -9.12
CA CYS A 138 -2.56 -2.21 -8.45
C CYS A 138 -3.54 -3.20 -9.08
N TRP A 139 -4.02 -4.14 -8.28
CA TRP A 139 -4.99 -5.14 -8.69
C TRP A 139 -6.34 -4.77 -8.10
N PRO A 140 -7.32 -4.41 -8.94
CA PRO A 140 -8.68 -4.20 -8.48
C PRO A 140 -9.33 -5.53 -8.12
N GLN A 141 -10.47 -5.44 -7.46
CA GLN A 141 -11.36 -6.57 -7.27
C GLN A 141 -11.57 -7.34 -8.58
N THR A 142 -11.38 -8.65 -8.52
CA THR A 142 -11.43 -9.53 -9.69
C THR A 142 -12.38 -10.70 -9.43
N PRO A 143 -13.30 -11.02 -10.37
CA PRO A 143 -14.24 -12.13 -10.21
C PRO A 143 -13.53 -13.49 -10.09
N PRO A 144 -14.08 -14.44 -9.31
CA PRO A 144 -13.55 -15.80 -9.26
C PRO A 144 -13.61 -16.46 -10.66
N GLY A 145 -12.63 -17.31 -10.95
CA GLY A 145 -12.55 -18.01 -12.24
C GLY A 145 -12.16 -17.13 -13.43
N SER A 146 -11.80 -15.86 -13.21
CA SER A 146 -11.34 -14.95 -14.25
C SER A 146 -9.84 -14.64 -14.14
N THR A 147 -9.24 -14.21 -15.25
CA THR A 147 -7.83 -13.79 -15.31
C THR A 147 -7.75 -12.28 -15.46
N ALA A 148 -7.14 -11.60 -14.48
CA ALA A 148 -6.80 -10.18 -14.59
C ALA A 148 -5.44 -10.00 -15.29
N GLN A 149 -5.34 -9.02 -16.18
CA GLN A 149 -4.10 -8.66 -16.87
C GLN A 149 -3.82 -7.17 -16.74
N ARG A 150 -2.54 -6.81 -16.57
CA ARG A 150 -2.05 -5.44 -16.48
C ARG A 150 -0.69 -5.35 -17.20
N PRO A 151 -0.39 -4.26 -17.91
CA PRO A 151 0.92 -4.07 -18.51
C PRO A 151 1.98 -3.92 -17.41
N CYS A 152 3.18 -4.45 -17.66
CA CYS A 152 4.31 -4.27 -16.74
C CYS A 152 4.64 -2.77 -16.58
N PRO A 153 4.84 -2.29 -15.35
CA PRO A 153 5.16 -0.88 -15.14
C PRO A 153 6.53 -0.51 -15.71
N SER A 154 6.68 0.76 -16.12
CA SER A 154 7.94 1.33 -16.62
C SER A 154 9.07 1.27 -15.60
N PHE A 155 8.75 1.47 -14.32
CA PHE A 155 9.73 1.60 -13.24
C PHE A 155 10.39 0.30 -12.80
N ILE A 156 9.88 -0.87 -13.22
CA ILE A 156 10.49 -2.18 -12.93
C ILE A 156 11.41 -2.69 -14.05
N ARG A 157 11.63 -1.90 -15.11
CA ARG A 157 12.44 -2.32 -16.26
C ARG A 157 13.88 -2.62 -15.85
N PHE A 158 14.27 -3.89 -15.97
CA PHE A 158 15.62 -4.41 -15.77
C PHE A 158 16.52 -4.11 -16.97
N GLY A 159 17.32 -3.04 -16.95
CA GLY A 159 18.30 -2.75 -18.03
C GLY A 159 17.92 -1.57 -18.94
N THR A 160 18.74 -1.33 -19.96
CA THR A 160 18.58 -0.26 -20.95
C THR A 160 17.51 -0.66 -21.97
N THR A 161 16.31 -0.11 -21.79
CA THR A 161 15.29 0.14 -22.82
C THR A 161 15.43 -0.63 -24.15
N GLU A 162 14.90 -1.85 -24.22
CA GLU A 162 14.09 -2.39 -25.33
C GLU A 162 13.83 -3.91 -25.21
N HIS A 163 14.65 -4.66 -24.48
CA HIS A 163 14.56 -6.14 -24.47
C HIS A 163 13.90 -6.76 -23.22
N ASN A 164 13.33 -5.95 -22.34
CA ASN A 164 12.91 -6.40 -21.01
C ASN A 164 11.56 -7.14 -20.97
N CYS A 165 10.84 -7.20 -22.11
CA CYS A 165 9.68 -8.08 -22.26
C CYS A 165 10.06 -9.44 -22.86
N ASP A 166 11.31 -9.63 -23.27
CA ASP A 166 11.82 -10.90 -23.79
C ASP A 166 12.59 -11.62 -22.66
N CYS A 167 11.89 -11.87 -21.55
CA CYS A 167 12.36 -12.81 -20.54
C CYS A 167 12.33 -14.22 -21.14
N LYS A 168 13.33 -14.58 -21.94
CA LYS A 168 13.60 -15.98 -22.25
C LYS A 168 14.15 -16.61 -20.98
N VAL A 169 13.27 -17.32 -20.28
CA VAL A 169 13.64 -18.23 -19.20
C VAL A 169 14.60 -19.24 -19.82
N HIS A 170 15.87 -19.19 -19.43
CA HIS A 170 16.87 -20.22 -19.74
C HIS A 170 16.76 -21.37 -18.76
#